data_AF-A0A842HJM8-F1
#
_entry.id   AF-A0A842HJM8-F1
#
_cell.length_a   1.000
_cell.length_b   1.000
_cell.length_c   1.000
_cell.angle_alpha   90.00
_cell.angle_beta   90.00
_cell.angle_gamma   90.00
#
_symmetry.space_group_name_H-M   'P 1'
#
loop_
_entity.id
_entity.type
_entity.pdbx_description
1 polymer ?
#
loop_
_entity_poly.entity_id
_entity_poly.type
_entity_poly.pdbx_seq_one_letter_code
_entity_poly.pdbx_strand_id
1 'polypeptide(L)'
;MKLPPILLVCIALLGGCVTQRQFTADGIPDPSYQIGGGDFFVTQAPSDGTFYIVEETTKRILISATTLEASPITFNVNESEIAANEDDFEEKYGIRRDQVRIVLYFIPHRVEYYRGERPDFNTEG
;
A
#
# COMPACT_ATOMS: atom_id res chain seq x y z
N MET A 1 3.76 38.78 -35.53
CA MET A 1 2.40 38.27 -35.22
C MET A 1 2.30 38.13 -33.71
N LYS A 2 1.37 38.85 -33.06
CA LYS A 2 1.21 38.87 -31.59
C LYS A 2 0.13 37.86 -31.20
N LEU A 3 0.50 36.81 -30.47
CA LEU A 3 -0.45 35.84 -29.91
C LEU A 3 -1.27 36.50 -28.79
N PRO A 4 -2.61 36.33 -28.75
CA PRO A 4 -3.45 36.97 -27.76
C PRO A 4 -3.25 36.33 -26.37
N PRO A 5 -3.12 37.13 -25.30
CA PRO A 5 -2.83 36.65 -23.93
C PRO A 5 -3.97 35.81 -23.32
N ILE A 6 -5.13 35.76 -23.97
CA ILE A 6 -6.30 34.99 -23.52
C ILE A 6 -6.10 33.47 -23.72
N LEU A 7 -5.24 33.06 -24.66
CA LEU A 7 -5.01 31.63 -24.92
C LEU A 7 -4.16 30.94 -23.84
N LEU A 8 -3.46 31.70 -22.99
CA LEU A 8 -2.54 31.15 -21.99
C LEU A 8 -3.24 30.75 -20.68
N VAL A 9 -4.46 31.24 -20.43
CA VAL A 9 -5.18 31.02 -19.16
C VAL A 9 -5.89 29.65 -19.11
N CYS A 10 -6.25 29.06 -20.26
CA CYS A 10 -6.98 27.79 -20.30
C CYS A 10 -6.11 26.56 -19.97
N ILE A 11 -4.78 26.65 -20.05
CA ILE A 11 -3.88 25.49 -19.84
C ILE A 11 -3.64 25.24 -18.33
N ALA A 12 -3.85 26.24 -17.47
CA ALA A 12 -3.57 26.12 -16.04
C ALA A 12 -4.66 25.38 -15.22
N LEU A 13 -5.84 25.10 -15.80
CA LEU A 13 -6.97 24.48 -15.09
C LEU A 13 -7.06 22.96 -15.24
N LEU A 14 -6.14 22.32 -15.99
CA LEU A 14 -6.10 20.86 -16.17
C LEU A 14 -5.15 20.17 -15.19
N GLY A 15 -4.62 20.88 -14.18
CA GLY A 15 -3.96 20.30 -13.01
C GLY A 15 -4.96 19.60 -12.10
N GLY A 16 -5.63 18.58 -12.61
CA GLY A 16 -6.51 17.72 -11.83
C GLY A 16 -5.71 17.10 -10.69
N CYS A 17 -6.21 17.24 -9.47
CA CYS A 17 -5.71 16.52 -8.31
C CYS A 17 -5.89 15.02 -8.60
N VAL A 18 -4.80 14.34 -8.99
CA VAL A 18 -4.80 12.89 -9.15
C VAL A 18 -4.86 12.31 -7.74
N THR A 19 -6.07 11.95 -7.31
CA THR A 19 -6.25 11.10 -6.14
C THR A 19 -5.65 9.74 -6.49
N GLN A 20 -4.39 9.51 -6.10
CA GLN A 20 -3.73 8.22 -6.31
C GLN A 20 -4.52 7.15 -5.55
N ARG A 21 -5.18 6.27 -6.32
CA ARG A 21 -5.95 5.16 -5.79
C ARG A 21 -4.98 4.18 -5.13
N GLN A 22 -5.24 3.84 -3.86
CA GLN A 22 -4.36 2.95 -3.08
C GLN A 22 -4.50 1.47 -3.45
N PHE A 23 -5.64 1.11 -4.03
CA PHE A 23 -5.99 -0.26 -4.40
C PHE A 23 -6.41 -0.32 -5.87
N THR A 24 -6.10 -1.42 -6.53
CA THR A 24 -6.57 -1.77 -7.87
C THR A 24 -8.10 -1.97 -7.90
N ALA A 25 -8.65 -2.24 -9.08
CA ALA A 25 -10.06 -2.65 -9.21
C ALA A 25 -10.33 -4.00 -8.54
N ASP A 26 -9.33 -4.88 -8.47
CA ASP A 26 -9.42 -6.23 -7.90
C ASP A 26 -9.28 -6.24 -6.36
N GLY A 27 -9.14 -5.07 -5.73
CA GLY A 27 -9.08 -4.93 -4.26
C GLY A 27 -7.72 -5.22 -3.63
N ILE A 28 -6.67 -5.48 -4.42
CA ILE A 28 -5.29 -5.55 -3.92
C ILE A 28 -4.62 -4.16 -3.99
N PRO A 29 -3.61 -3.88 -3.14
CA PRO A 29 -2.80 -2.66 -3.23
C PRO A 29 -2.30 -2.38 -4.65
N ASP A 30 -2.21 -1.10 -5.01
CA ASP A 30 -1.65 -0.71 -6.29
C ASP A 30 -0.16 -1.12 -6.41
N PRO A 31 0.31 -1.64 -7.55
CA PRO A 31 1.69 -2.05 -7.76
C PRO A 31 2.75 -1.00 -7.40
N SER A 32 2.40 0.29 -7.42
CA SER A 32 3.29 1.37 -6.97
C SER A 32 3.66 1.31 -5.48
N TYR A 33 2.92 0.55 -4.67
CA TYR A 33 3.21 0.32 -3.25
C TYR A 33 3.95 -1.01 -2.98
N GLN A 34 4.36 -1.74 -4.01
CA GLN A 34 5.11 -2.99 -3.86
C GLN A 34 6.52 -2.69 -3.34
N ILE A 35 6.93 -3.41 -2.29
CA ILE A 35 8.25 -3.25 -1.66
C ILE A 35 9.06 -4.55 -1.58
N GLY A 36 8.46 -5.69 -1.93
CA GLY A 36 9.16 -6.98 -1.94
C GLY A 36 8.31 -8.13 -2.43
N GLY A 37 8.89 -9.32 -2.49
CA GLY A 37 8.20 -10.57 -2.81
C GLY A 37 8.99 -11.76 -2.29
N GLY A 38 8.31 -12.89 -2.07
CA GLY A 38 8.88 -14.08 -1.43
C GLY A 38 7.95 -14.65 -0.35
N ASP A 39 8.43 -15.68 0.33
CA ASP A 39 7.77 -16.41 1.41
C ASP A 39 8.14 -15.88 2.81
N PHE A 40 9.27 -15.18 2.92
CA PHE A 40 9.80 -14.64 4.16
C PHE A 40 10.18 -13.16 4.04
N PHE A 41 9.74 -12.35 5.00
CA PHE A 41 9.97 -10.90 5.03
C PHE A 41 10.49 -10.46 6.39
N VAL A 42 11.63 -9.76 6.39
CA VAL A 42 12.14 -9.00 7.53
C VAL A 42 12.32 -7.58 7.07
N THR A 43 11.50 -6.67 7.61
CA THR A 43 11.52 -5.27 7.22
C THR A 43 11.19 -4.35 8.39
N GLN A 44 11.40 -3.06 8.20
CA GLN A 44 11.03 -2.02 9.15
C GLN A 44 10.09 -1.04 8.45
N ALA A 45 9.02 -0.65 9.14
CA ALA A 45 8.10 0.33 8.61
C ALA A 45 8.80 1.69 8.42
N PRO A 46 8.83 2.25 7.18
CA PRO A 46 9.48 3.52 6.92
C PRO A 46 8.70 4.71 7.49
N SER A 47 7.42 4.52 7.79
CA SER A 47 6.50 5.50 8.38
C SER A 47 5.31 4.76 9.01
N ASP A 48 4.38 5.50 9.60
CA ASP A 48 3.06 4.96 9.91
C ASP A 48 2.38 4.45 8.62
N GLY A 49 1.77 3.28 8.69
CA GLY A 49 1.18 2.66 7.51
C GLY A 49 0.66 1.25 7.74
N THR A 50 0.36 0.57 6.64
CA THR A 50 -0.14 -0.80 6.65
C THR A 50 0.64 -1.64 5.65
N PHE A 51 1.21 -2.75 6.14
CA PHE A 51 1.72 -3.80 5.29
C PHE A 51 0.60 -4.72 4.82
N TYR A 52 0.67 -5.14 3.57
CA TYR A 52 -0.19 -6.16 3.01
C TYR A 52 0.66 -7.25 2.37
N ILE A 53 0.37 -8.50 2.72
CA ILE A 53 0.89 -9.66 2.00
C ILE A 53 -0.21 -10.17 1.10
N VAL A 54 0.09 -10.27 -0.18
CA VAL A 54 -0.87 -10.55 -1.24
C VAL A 54 -0.42 -11.77 -2.02
N GLU A 55 -1.33 -12.70 -2.26
CA GLU A 55 -1.21 -13.72 -3.29
C GLU A 55 -1.75 -13.10 -4.59
N GLU A 56 -0.84 -12.72 -5.49
CA GLU A 56 -1.20 -11.91 -6.66
C GLU A 56 -1.88 -12.69 -7.79
N THR A 57 -1.76 -14.02 -7.83
CA THR A 57 -2.38 -14.84 -8.88
C THR A 57 -3.89 -14.87 -8.71
N THR A 58 -4.37 -14.99 -7.48
CA THR A 58 -5.80 -14.99 -7.09
C THR A 58 -6.30 -13.64 -6.58
N LYS A 59 -5.42 -12.63 -6.50
CA LYS A 59 -5.74 -11.29 -5.99
C LYS A 59 -6.25 -11.31 -4.55
N ARG A 60 -5.73 -12.21 -3.71
CA ARG A 60 -6.14 -12.37 -2.31
C ARG A 60 -5.15 -11.69 -1.37
N ILE A 61 -5.68 -10.88 -0.45
CA ILE A 61 -4.90 -10.39 0.69
C ILE A 61 -4.85 -11.50 1.73
N LEU A 62 -3.64 -11.96 2.05
CA LEU A 62 -3.40 -13.00 3.05
C LEU A 62 -3.24 -12.40 4.45
N ILE A 63 -2.51 -11.29 4.55
CA ILE A 63 -2.21 -10.62 5.82
C ILE A 63 -2.31 -9.10 5.62
N SER A 64 -2.89 -8.40 6.61
CA SER A 64 -2.84 -6.94 6.73
C SER A 64 -2.39 -6.57 8.15
N ALA A 65 -1.34 -5.77 8.28
CA ALA A 65 -0.83 -5.32 9.58
C ALA A 65 -0.51 -3.84 9.57
N THR A 66 -1.21 -3.09 10.40
CA THR A 66 -0.97 -1.66 10.62
C THR A 66 0.15 -1.47 11.63
N THR A 67 1.01 -0.49 11.38
CA THR A 67 2.22 -0.27 12.14
C THR A 67 2.44 1.21 12.31
N LEU A 68 3.12 1.54 13.41
CA LEU A 68 3.72 2.85 13.60
C LEU A 68 5.15 2.84 13.04
N GLU A 69 5.66 4.02 12.72
CA GLU A 69 7.01 4.26 12.21
C GLU A 69 8.08 3.49 13.01
N ALA A 70 9.10 3.01 12.30
CA ALA A 70 10.26 2.35 12.88
C ALA A 70 9.99 1.03 13.63
N SER A 71 8.77 0.49 13.56
CA SER A 71 8.47 -0.83 14.12
C SER A 71 9.08 -1.94 13.24
N PRO A 72 9.98 -2.79 13.75
CA PRO A 72 10.45 -3.96 13.02
C PRO A 72 9.31 -4.98 12.90
N ILE A 73 9.14 -5.55 11.71
CA ILE A 73 8.14 -6.58 11.48
C ILE A 73 8.75 -7.75 10.73
N THR A 74 8.48 -8.92 11.26
CA THR A 74 8.79 -10.19 10.63
C THR A 74 7.48 -10.83 10.20
N PHE A 75 7.34 -11.07 8.91
CA PHE A 75 6.28 -11.93 8.40
C PHE A 75 6.93 -13.20 7.87
N ASN A 76 6.49 -14.33 8.41
CA ASN A 76 6.73 -15.61 7.80
C ASN A 76 5.38 -16.05 7.24
N VAL A 77 5.24 -16.04 5.91
CA VAL A 77 4.13 -16.74 5.29
C VAL A 77 4.49 -18.20 5.42
N ASN A 78 4.16 -18.77 6.59
CA ASN A 78 4.68 -20.07 6.98
C ASN A 78 4.33 -21.07 5.90
N GLU A 79 5.34 -21.48 5.15
CA GLU A 79 5.17 -22.49 4.13
C GLU A 79 4.48 -23.69 4.78
N SER A 80 4.74 -24.04 6.04
CA SER A 80 4.05 -25.15 6.73
C SER A 80 2.51 -25.05 6.78
N GLU A 81 1.89 -23.87 6.74
CA GLU A 81 0.42 -23.69 6.60
C GLU A 81 -0.04 -23.67 5.12
N ILE A 82 0.91 -23.48 4.21
CA ILE A 82 0.77 -23.53 2.73
C ILE A 82 1.24 -24.90 2.16
N ALA A 83 1.92 -25.73 2.95
CA ALA A 83 2.81 -26.83 2.51
C ALA A 83 2.64 -28.11 3.30
N ALA A 84 1.73 -28.18 4.28
CA ALA A 84 1.48 -29.45 4.97
C ALA A 84 0.99 -30.53 4.00
N ASN A 85 0.35 -30.13 2.90
CA ASN A 85 -0.02 -30.98 1.76
C ASN A 85 -0.19 -30.09 0.52
N GLU A 86 0.36 -30.47 -0.64
CA GLU A 86 0.15 -29.72 -1.89
C GLU A 86 -1.34 -29.69 -2.27
N ASP A 87 -2.05 -30.79 -2.00
CA ASP A 87 -3.48 -30.91 -2.25
C ASP A 87 -4.30 -29.90 -1.41
N ASP A 88 -3.92 -29.68 -0.15
CA ASP A 88 -4.64 -28.75 0.75
C ASP A 88 -4.52 -27.29 0.29
N PHE A 89 -3.38 -26.93 -0.33
CA PHE A 89 -3.17 -25.58 -0.84
C PHE A 89 -3.97 -25.33 -2.11
N GLU A 90 -3.94 -26.27 -3.06
CA GLU A 90 -4.74 -26.19 -4.28
C GLU A 90 -6.24 -26.21 -3.98
N GLU A 91 -6.69 -27.02 -3.02
CA GLU A 91 -8.08 -27.04 -2.58
C GLU A 91 -8.50 -25.71 -1.94
N LYS A 92 -7.66 -25.14 -1.08
CA LYS A 92 -7.98 -23.91 -0.32
C LYS A 92 -7.89 -22.64 -1.17
N TYR A 93 -6.93 -22.57 -2.09
CA TYR A 93 -6.64 -21.36 -2.85
C TYR A 93 -7.02 -21.45 -4.33
N GLY A 94 -7.26 -22.65 -4.86
CA GLY A 94 -7.64 -22.88 -6.26
C GLY A 94 -6.51 -22.65 -7.24
N ILE A 95 -5.26 -22.61 -6.76
CA ILE A 95 -4.06 -22.39 -7.58
C ILE A 95 -2.95 -23.34 -7.16
N ARG A 96 -2.13 -23.74 -8.13
CA ARG A 96 -0.97 -24.58 -7.87
C ARG A 96 0.08 -23.83 -7.08
N ARG A 97 0.79 -24.54 -6.21
CA ARG A 97 1.85 -23.95 -5.40
C ARG A 97 2.94 -23.28 -6.23
N ASP A 98 3.33 -23.86 -7.36
CA ASP A 98 4.35 -23.30 -8.25
C ASP A 98 3.88 -22.07 -9.06
N GLN A 99 2.59 -21.73 -8.98
CA GLN A 99 1.99 -20.54 -9.56
C GLN A 99 1.74 -19.44 -8.52
N VAL A 100 2.03 -19.71 -7.25
CA VAL A 100 1.84 -18.76 -6.16
C VAL A 100 2.81 -17.61 -6.34
N ARG A 101 2.27 -16.39 -6.25
CA ARG A 101 3.09 -15.18 -6.24
C ARG A 101 2.79 -14.36 -5.01
N ILE A 102 3.60 -14.53 -3.98
CA ILE A 102 3.50 -13.75 -2.74
C ILE A 102 4.27 -12.44 -2.88
N VAL A 103 3.57 -11.34 -2.65
CA VAL A 103 4.09 -9.98 -2.75
C VAL A 103 3.81 -9.19 -1.49
N LEU A 104 4.82 -8.45 -1.04
CA LEU A 104 4.72 -7.54 0.07
C LEU A 104 4.51 -6.11 -0.43
N TYR A 105 3.47 -5.49 0.10
CA TYR A 105 3.08 -4.11 -0.15
C TYR A 105 3.15 -3.30 1.15
N PHE A 106 3.45 -2.01 1.05
CA PHE A 106 3.33 -1.07 2.15
C PHE A 106 2.62 0.20 1.70
N ILE A 107 1.47 0.49 2.32
CA ILE A 107 0.71 1.71 2.06
C ILE A 107 0.91 2.65 3.27
N PRO A 108 1.59 3.80 3.11
CA PRO A 108 1.73 4.76 4.18
C PRO A 108 0.36 5.38 4.52
N HIS A 109 0.12 5.61 5.80
CA HIS A 109 -1.02 6.44 6.20
C HIS A 109 -0.72 7.87 5.78
N ARG A 110 -1.67 8.53 5.13
CA ARG A 110 -1.53 9.97 4.93
C ARG A 110 -1.66 10.61 6.30
N VAL A 111 -0.56 11.16 6.81
CA VAL A 111 -0.65 12.13 7.90
C VAL A 111 -1.31 13.36 7.29
N GLU A 112 -2.63 13.47 7.40
CA GLU A 112 -3.29 14.75 7.23
C GLU A 112 -2.82 15.63 8.39
N TYR A 113 -1.82 16.47 8.12
CA TYR A 113 -1.59 17.61 8.99
C TYR A 113 -2.85 18.46 8.93
N TYR A 114 -3.69 18.39 9.97
CA TYR A 114 -4.69 19.42 10.21
C TYR A 114 -3.97 20.77 10.28
N ARG A 115 -3.98 21.51 9.18
CA ARG A 115 -3.59 22.92 9.14
C ARG A 115 -4.75 23.71 9.75
N GLY A 116 -4.74 23.84 11.06
CA GLY A 116 -5.71 24.61 11.83
C GLY A 116 -6.03 23.84 13.09
N GLU A 117 -5.68 24.26 14.29
CA GLU A 117 -5.19 25.54 14.79
C GLU A 117 -4.08 25.18 15.79
N ARG A 118 -3.00 25.95 15.84
CA ARG A 118 -2.17 25.90 17.06
C ARG A 118 -3.11 26.37 18.18
N PRO A 119 -3.31 25.61 19.27
CA PRO A 119 -3.78 26.25 20.49
C PRO A 119 -2.72 27.30 20.80
N ASP A 120 -3.09 28.57 20.66
CA ASP A 120 -2.32 29.67 21.20
C ASP A 120 -2.16 29.35 22.69
N PHE A 121 -0.98 28.84 23.05
CA PHE A 121 -0.47 28.99 24.41
C PHE A 121 -0.07 30.45 24.56
N ASN A 122 -1.09 31.33 24.56
CA ASN A 122 -0.96 32.67 25.08
C ASN A 122 -0.85 32.53 26.59
N THR A 123 0.38 32.75 27.02
CA THR A 123 0.78 33.12 28.37
C THR A 123 0.03 34.39 28.75
N GLU A 124 -0.87 34.35 29.73
CA GLU A 124 -1.19 35.49 30.59
C GLU A 124 -1.66 34.99 31.97
N GLY A 125 -1.04 35.55 33.03
CA GLY A 125 -1.62 35.63 34.39
C GLY A 125 -1.02 34.74 35.45
#